data_AF-A0A1F7PNS2-F1
#
_entry.id   AF-A0A1F7PNS2-F1
#
_cell.length_a   1.000
_cell.length_b   1.000
_cell.length_c   1.000
_cell.angle_alpha   90.00
_cell.angle_beta   90.00
_cell.angle_gamma   90.00
#
_symmetry.space_group_name_H-M   'P 1'
#
loop_
_entity.id
_entity.type
_entity.pdbx_description
1 polymer ?
#
loop_
_entity_poly.entity_id
_entity_poly.type
_entity_poly.pdbx_seq_one_letter_code
_entity_poly.pdbx_strand_id
1 'polypeptide(L)'
;MPIAYIQRTRERYAEYPPYKWAVNTEAPWAPLGKPLKDCRLALLSSGGFYVEGQEPFGESDVSYRLIPKETRLSDLRIYHHGYRDADADRDPNCVFPLDRLREFEAAGVIGALADAAVSFVMTYSPRRDLERGPKIAAELQRMRVDAALCVPV
;
A
#
# COMPACT_ATOMS: atom_id res chain seq x y z
N MET A 1 -3.50 -9.45 27.71
CA MET A 1 -2.24 -10.20 27.45
C MET A 1 -1.91 -10.08 25.97
N PRO A 2 -0.65 -9.79 25.58
CA PRO A 2 -0.26 -9.79 24.18
C PRO A 2 -0.41 -11.20 23.58
N ILE A 3 -0.99 -11.30 22.39
CA ILE A 3 -1.13 -12.57 21.67
C ILE A 3 0.20 -12.83 20.94
N ALA A 4 0.82 -14.00 21.18
CA ALA A 4 2.00 -14.44 20.44
C ALA A 4 1.62 -14.88 19.02
N TYR A 5 1.23 -13.93 18.16
CA TYR A 5 0.60 -14.18 16.85
C TYR A 5 1.43 -15.08 15.93
N ILE A 6 2.76 -14.87 15.88
CA ILE A 6 3.67 -15.69 15.06
C ILE A 6 3.68 -17.14 15.55
N GLN A 7 3.82 -17.36 16.86
CA GLN A 7 3.83 -18.71 17.43
C GLN A 7 2.49 -19.40 17.19
N ARG A 8 1.37 -18.71 17.47
CA ARG A 8 0.02 -19.23 17.25
C ARG A 8 -0.25 -19.58 15.79
N THR A 9 0.27 -18.78 14.86
CA THR A 9 0.18 -19.07 13.42
C THR A 9 0.98 -20.32 13.07
N ARG A 10 2.21 -20.48 13.59
CA ARG A 10 3.02 -21.70 13.38
C ARG A 10 2.33 -22.95 13.90
N GLU A 11 1.76 -22.90 15.10
CA GLU A 11 1.01 -24.00 15.69
C GLU A 11 -0.24 -24.33 14.86
N ARG A 12 -0.99 -23.31 14.43
CA ARG A 12 -2.19 -23.49 13.61
C ARG A 12 -1.93 -24.17 12.26
N TYR A 13 -0.78 -23.91 11.64
CA TYR A 13 -0.43 -24.44 10.32
C TYR A 13 0.68 -25.51 10.38
N ALA A 14 0.87 -26.16 11.54
CA ALA A 14 1.96 -27.12 11.75
C ALA A 14 1.88 -28.38 10.86
N GLU A 15 0.71 -28.69 10.33
CA GLU A 15 0.51 -29.81 9.38
C GLU A 15 0.99 -29.51 7.96
N TYR A 16 1.22 -28.23 7.62
CA TYR A 16 1.70 -27.79 6.32
C TYR A 16 3.22 -27.56 6.35
N PRO A 17 3.91 -27.60 5.18
CA PRO A 17 5.30 -27.17 5.10
C PRO A 17 5.50 -25.80 5.74
N PRO A 18 6.52 -25.60 6.60
CA PRO A 18 6.74 -24.33 7.28
C PRO A 18 6.82 -23.17 6.29
N TYR A 19 6.01 -22.14 6.53
CA TYR A 19 6.07 -20.92 5.73
C TYR A 19 7.49 -20.33 5.77
N LYS A 20 8.07 -20.11 4.59
CA LYS A 20 9.36 -19.44 4.44
C LYS A 20 9.14 -17.93 4.53
N TRP A 21 9.27 -17.41 5.75
CA TRP A 21 9.17 -15.98 6.02
C TRP A 21 10.18 -15.20 5.17
N ALA A 22 9.74 -14.09 4.57
CA ALA A 22 10.65 -13.14 3.97
C ALA A 22 11.50 -12.51 5.08
N VAL A 23 12.81 -12.61 4.95
CA VAL A 23 13.77 -11.96 5.84
C VAL A 23 14.58 -10.99 5.00
N ASN A 24 14.38 -9.69 5.22
CA ASN A 24 15.15 -8.65 4.57
C ASN A 24 16.21 -8.14 5.55
N THR A 25 17.47 -8.51 5.31
CA THR A 25 18.63 -8.08 6.12
C THR A 25 19.47 -7.00 5.42
N GLU A 26 19.18 -6.72 4.15
CA GLU A 26 19.99 -5.85 3.31
C GLU A 26 19.38 -4.45 3.14
N ALA A 27 18.08 -4.29 3.37
CA ALA A 27 17.43 -2.98 3.27
C ALA A 27 18.00 -2.03 4.34
N PRO A 28 18.68 -0.94 3.93
CA PRO A 28 19.21 0.01 4.90
C PRO A 28 18.07 0.79 5.53
N TRP A 29 18.26 1.18 6.79
CA TRP A 29 17.40 2.21 7.38
C TRP A 29 17.57 3.51 6.61
N ALA A 30 16.48 4.04 6.07
CA ALA A 30 16.45 5.29 5.32
C ALA A 30 15.75 6.38 6.13
N PRO A 31 16.47 7.19 6.93
CA PRO A 31 15.86 8.30 7.65
C PRO A 31 15.40 9.39 6.67
N LEU A 32 14.43 10.20 7.08
CA LEU A 32 14.03 11.38 6.31
C LEU A 32 15.21 12.35 6.18
N GLY A 33 15.54 12.74 4.95
CA GLY A 33 16.61 13.70 4.67
C GLY A 33 16.24 15.17 4.93
N LYS A 34 14.95 15.44 5.18
CA LYS A 34 14.41 16.79 5.44
C LYS A 34 13.13 16.71 6.30
N PRO A 35 12.67 17.83 6.89
CA PRO A 35 11.42 17.88 7.63
C PRO A 35 10.23 17.43 6.79
N LEU A 36 9.24 16.79 7.42
CA LEU A 36 8.06 16.23 6.73
C LEU A 36 7.30 17.29 5.90
N LYS A 37 7.19 18.51 6.43
CA LYS A 37 6.58 19.67 5.75
C LYS A 37 7.28 20.09 4.44
N ASP A 38 8.49 19.60 4.21
CA ASP A 38 9.27 19.86 2.98
C ASP A 38 9.31 18.61 2.09
N CYS A 39 8.73 17.48 2.51
CA CYS A 39 8.68 16.22 1.79
C CYS A 39 7.52 16.12 0.82
N ARG A 40 7.77 15.50 -0.33
CA ARG A 40 6.75 14.89 -1.18
C ARG A 40 6.46 13.48 -0.68
N LEU A 41 5.25 13.26 -0.18
CA LEU A 41 4.80 11.98 0.36
C LEU A 41 4.02 11.19 -0.69
N ALA A 42 4.24 9.88 -0.80
CA ALA A 42 3.38 8.98 -1.58
C ALA A 42 2.48 8.12 -0.68
N LEU A 43 1.31 7.75 -1.20
CA LEU A 43 0.44 6.74 -0.61
C LEU A 43 0.64 5.41 -1.33
N LEU A 44 0.93 4.35 -0.56
CA LEU A 44 0.96 2.97 -1.02
C LEU A 44 -0.06 2.19 -0.21
N SER A 45 -1.01 1.52 -0.87
CA SER A 45 -2.03 0.72 -0.19
C SER A 45 -2.14 -0.66 -0.81
N SER A 46 -2.20 -1.69 0.05
CA SER A 46 -2.56 -3.05 -0.36
C SER A 46 -4.08 -3.30 -0.37
N GLY A 47 -4.91 -2.25 -0.23
CA GLY A 47 -6.35 -2.34 -0.09
C GLY A 47 -7.11 -2.75 -1.35
N GLY A 48 -6.48 -2.77 -2.53
CA GLY A 48 -7.10 -3.23 -3.78
C GLY A 48 -8.03 -2.21 -4.46
N PHE A 49 -7.72 -0.91 -4.38
CA PHE A 49 -8.49 0.14 -5.06
C PHE A 49 -8.08 0.36 -6.51
N TYR A 50 -9.06 0.60 -7.37
CA TYR A 50 -8.86 0.95 -8.78
C TYR A 50 -9.91 1.98 -9.21
N VAL A 51 -9.74 2.57 -10.38
CA VAL A 51 -10.70 3.52 -10.97
C VAL A 51 -11.21 3.03 -12.31
N GLU A 52 -12.28 3.65 -12.81
CA GLU A 52 -12.82 3.37 -14.14
C GLU A 52 -11.75 3.53 -15.24
N GLY A 53 -11.81 2.63 -16.24
CA GLY A 53 -10.80 2.54 -17.29
C GLY A 53 -9.55 1.72 -16.90
N GLN A 54 -9.41 1.33 -15.62
CA GLN A 54 -8.42 0.36 -15.19
C GLN A 54 -9.04 -1.03 -15.08
N GLU A 55 -8.25 -2.06 -15.41
CA GLU A 55 -8.63 -3.45 -15.17
C GLU A 55 -8.85 -3.69 -13.67
N PRO A 56 -10.00 -4.24 -13.25
CA PRO A 56 -10.23 -4.68 -11.88
C PRO A 56 -9.15 -5.68 -11.43
N PHE A 57 -8.86 -5.70 -10.13
CA PHE A 57 -7.99 -6.73 -9.58
C PHE A 57 -8.67 -8.11 -9.59
N GLY A 58 -7.85 -9.16 -9.59
CA GLY A 58 -8.27 -10.55 -9.41
C GLY A 58 -7.45 -11.26 -8.32
N GLU A 59 -7.84 -12.49 -7.97
CA GLU A 59 -7.23 -13.25 -6.85
C GLU A 59 -5.72 -13.41 -6.94
N SER A 60 -5.17 -13.54 -8.15
CA SER A 60 -3.74 -13.78 -8.38
C SER A 60 -3.01 -12.57 -8.99
N ASP A 61 -3.62 -11.38 -8.92
CA ASP A 61 -3.07 -10.18 -9.54
C ASP A 61 -1.77 -9.73 -8.84
N VAL A 62 -0.70 -9.60 -9.63
CA VAL A 62 0.64 -9.16 -9.20
C VAL A 62 0.99 -7.78 -9.73
N SER A 63 0.06 -7.14 -10.42
CA SER A 63 0.21 -5.78 -10.92
C SER A 63 -0.13 -4.77 -9.82
N TYR A 64 -0.08 -3.49 -10.20
CA TYR A 64 -0.49 -2.38 -9.37
C TYR A 64 -1.24 -1.38 -10.27
N ARG A 65 -1.95 -0.44 -9.64
CA ARG A 65 -2.61 0.68 -10.28
C ARG A 65 -2.02 1.97 -9.74
N LEU A 66 -1.88 2.96 -10.62
CA LEU A 66 -1.62 4.33 -10.24
C LEU A 66 -2.96 5.05 -10.20
N ILE A 67 -3.33 5.56 -9.04
CA ILE A 67 -4.57 6.30 -8.83
C ILE A 67 -4.21 7.77 -8.77
N PRO A 68 -4.64 8.60 -9.74
CA PRO A 68 -4.33 10.03 -9.74
C PRO A 68 -4.67 10.69 -8.40
N LYS A 69 -3.81 11.59 -7.94
CA LYS A 69 -4.04 12.28 -6.65
C LYS A 69 -5.24 13.19 -6.63
N GLU A 70 -5.94 13.38 -7.75
CA GLU A 70 -7.18 14.17 -7.90
C GLU A 70 -8.44 13.29 -8.03
N THR A 71 -8.31 11.96 -7.99
CA THR A 71 -9.43 11.02 -8.01
C THR A 71 -10.39 11.28 -6.84
N ARG A 72 -11.68 11.50 -7.12
CA ARG A 72 -12.69 11.60 -6.05
C ARG A 72 -12.88 10.23 -5.43
N LEU A 73 -13.05 10.16 -4.11
CA LEU A 73 -13.24 8.87 -3.43
C LEU A 73 -14.46 8.10 -3.95
N SER A 74 -15.50 8.80 -4.39
CA SER A 74 -16.69 8.21 -5.03
C SER A 74 -16.43 7.52 -6.37
N ASP A 75 -15.28 7.80 -7.00
CA ASP A 75 -14.88 7.19 -8.27
C ASP A 75 -14.00 5.95 -8.05
N LEU A 76 -13.61 5.69 -6.79
CA LEU A 76 -12.87 4.49 -6.42
C LEU A 76 -13.79 3.28 -6.44
N ARG A 77 -13.24 2.17 -6.92
CA ARG A 77 -13.82 0.84 -6.83
C ARG A 77 -12.81 -0.04 -6.10
N ILE A 78 -13.29 -1.09 -5.46
CA ILE A 78 -12.46 -1.97 -4.65
C ILE A 78 -12.67 -3.43 -5.02
N TYR A 79 -11.58 -4.19 -5.01
CA TYR A 79 -11.61 -5.64 -5.00
C TYR A 79 -10.46 -6.13 -4.13
N HIS A 80 -10.76 -6.95 -3.13
CA HIS A 80 -9.73 -7.61 -2.35
C HIS A 80 -10.17 -8.99 -1.87
N HIS A 81 -9.40 -10.03 -2.21
CA HIS A 81 -9.74 -11.41 -1.86
C HIS A 81 -9.47 -11.75 -0.38
N GLY A 82 -8.67 -10.94 0.32
CA GLY A 82 -8.24 -11.18 1.70
C GLY A 82 -9.15 -10.63 2.80
N TYR A 83 -10.13 -9.79 2.50
CA TYR A 83 -11.04 -9.22 3.51
C TYR A 83 -12.39 -8.81 2.90
N ARG A 84 -13.38 -8.57 3.76
CA ARG A 84 -14.68 -8.01 3.34
C ARG A 84 -14.54 -6.51 3.13
N ASP A 85 -14.72 -6.07 1.91
CA ASP A 85 -14.46 -4.69 1.47
C ASP A 85 -15.60 -3.70 1.75
N ALA A 86 -16.77 -4.13 2.22
CA ALA A 86 -17.95 -3.27 2.41
C ALA A 86 -17.69 -1.99 3.25
N ASP A 87 -16.88 -2.06 4.31
CA ASP A 87 -16.55 -0.87 5.11
C ASP A 87 -15.59 0.08 4.36
N ALA A 88 -14.64 -0.50 3.61
CA ALA A 88 -13.69 0.24 2.78
C ALA A 88 -14.35 0.85 1.54
N ASP A 89 -15.39 0.21 1.00
CA ASP A 89 -16.22 0.74 -0.08
C ASP A 89 -17.06 1.94 0.41
N ARG A 90 -17.58 1.85 1.64
CA ARG A 90 -18.34 2.95 2.27
C ARG A 90 -17.46 4.15 2.64
N ASP A 91 -16.26 3.90 3.17
CA ASP A 91 -15.26 4.94 3.46
C ASP A 91 -13.86 4.48 3.02
N PRO A 92 -13.45 4.85 1.80
CA PRO A 92 -12.12 4.50 1.30
C PRO A 92 -10.99 4.99 2.21
N ASN A 93 -11.16 6.06 3.00
CA ASN A 93 -10.07 6.58 3.84
C ASN A 93 -9.61 5.62 4.93
N CYS A 94 -10.41 4.60 5.27
CA CYS A 94 -10.03 3.59 6.26
C CYS A 94 -8.81 2.76 5.83
N VAL A 95 -8.61 2.59 4.53
CA VAL A 95 -7.55 1.76 3.93
C VAL A 95 -6.84 2.43 2.75
N PHE A 96 -7.32 3.60 2.33
CA PHE A 96 -6.79 4.44 1.26
C PHE A 96 -7.01 5.93 1.61
N PRO A 97 -6.25 6.47 2.58
CA PRO A 97 -6.47 7.79 3.20
C PRO A 97 -6.11 8.97 2.27
N LEU A 98 -6.58 8.96 1.02
CA LEU A 98 -6.24 9.95 0.01
C LEU A 98 -6.73 11.35 0.38
N ASP A 99 -7.96 11.50 0.87
CA ASP A 99 -8.48 12.81 1.29
C ASP A 99 -7.74 13.34 2.53
N ARG A 100 -7.43 12.46 3.49
CA ARG A 100 -6.64 12.83 4.67
C ARG A 100 -5.24 13.33 4.30
N LEU A 101 -4.61 12.73 3.29
CA LEU A 101 -3.32 13.19 2.81
C LEU A 101 -3.40 14.48 2.00
N ARG A 102 -4.49 14.71 1.25
CA ARG A 102 -4.75 16.01 0.61
C ARG A 102 -4.96 17.12 1.64
N GLU A 103 -5.67 16.83 2.72
CA GLU A 103 -5.83 17.76 3.85
C GLU A 103 -4.48 18.10 4.49
N PHE A 104 -3.59 17.12 4.63
CA PHE A 104 -2.22 17.36 5.11
C PHE A 104 -1.36 18.19 4.15
N GLU A 105 -1.51 18.01 2.83
CA GLU A 105 -0.89 18.88 1.83
C GLU A 105 -1.43 20.31 1.96
N ALA A 106 -2.75 20.49 2.03
CA ALA A 106 -3.40 21.80 2.15
C ALA A 106 -3.04 22.52 3.46
N ALA A 107 -2.86 21.78 4.56
CA ALA A 107 -2.47 22.30 5.86
C ALA A 107 -0.95 22.52 6.02
N GLY A 108 -0.13 22.13 5.03
CA GLY A 108 1.33 22.24 5.09
C GLY A 108 2.00 21.28 6.08
N VAL A 109 1.32 20.19 6.48
CA VAL A 109 1.88 19.12 7.29
C VAL A 109 2.92 18.32 6.48
N ILE A 110 2.61 18.11 5.20
CA ILE A 110 3.53 17.61 4.17
C ILE A 110 3.75 18.71 3.13
N GLY A 111 4.89 18.69 2.45
CA GLY A 111 5.19 19.68 1.42
C GLY A 111 4.41 19.46 0.12
N ALA A 112 4.22 18.19 -0.26
CA ALA A 112 3.38 17.81 -1.37
C ALA A 112 2.89 16.35 -1.24
N LEU A 113 1.77 16.05 -1.85
CA LEU A 113 1.34 14.68 -2.15
C LEU A 113 1.84 14.28 -3.55
N ALA A 114 2.30 13.05 -3.70
CA ALA A 114 2.71 12.48 -4.99
C ALA A 114 1.56 12.53 -6.01
N ASP A 115 1.87 12.67 -7.29
CA ASP A 115 0.87 12.88 -8.35
C ASP A 115 -0.08 11.68 -8.53
N ALA A 116 0.33 10.50 -8.06
CA ALA A 116 -0.52 9.32 -7.95
C ALA A 116 -0.20 8.50 -6.69
N ALA A 117 -1.25 7.88 -6.14
CA ALA A 117 -1.13 6.83 -5.15
C ALA A 117 -0.93 5.47 -5.84
N VAL A 118 -0.21 4.57 -5.19
CA VAL A 118 0.02 3.21 -5.67
C VAL A 118 -0.95 2.29 -4.93
N SER A 119 -1.80 1.60 -5.69
CA SER A 119 -2.73 0.62 -5.17
C SER A 119 -2.40 -0.77 -5.71
N PHE A 120 -2.45 -1.77 -4.87
CA PHE A 120 -2.26 -3.16 -5.25
C PHE A 120 -3.02 -4.07 -4.29
N VAL A 121 -3.07 -5.37 -4.60
CA VAL A 121 -3.57 -6.39 -3.68
C VAL A 121 -2.41 -7.17 -3.09
N MET A 122 -2.55 -7.61 -1.84
CA MET A 122 -1.56 -8.47 -1.21
C MET A 122 -1.36 -9.74 -2.05
N THR A 123 -0.10 -10.17 -2.17
CA THR A 123 0.22 -11.52 -2.64
C THR A 123 0.93 -12.25 -1.50
N TYR A 124 0.49 -13.45 -1.13
CA TYR A 124 1.14 -14.24 -0.09
C TYR A 124 2.47 -14.88 -0.57
N SER A 125 3.19 -14.19 -1.47
CA SER A 125 4.34 -14.71 -2.19
C SER A 125 5.47 -13.68 -2.24
N PRO A 126 6.50 -13.82 -1.38
CA PRO A 126 7.66 -12.93 -1.38
C PRO A 126 8.32 -12.82 -2.75
N ARG A 127 8.34 -13.92 -3.53
CA ARG A 127 8.90 -13.94 -4.89
C ARG A 127 8.16 -12.97 -5.82
N ARG A 128 6.83 -12.92 -5.78
CA ARG A 128 6.03 -12.02 -6.61
C ARG A 128 6.25 -10.55 -6.20
N ASP A 129 6.41 -10.30 -4.90
CA ASP A 129 6.73 -8.96 -4.42
C ASP A 129 8.14 -8.49 -4.78
N LEU A 130 9.13 -9.40 -4.89
CA LEU A 130 10.46 -9.07 -5.41
C LEU A 130 10.43 -8.62 -6.88
N GLU A 131 9.44 -9.06 -7.66
CA GLU A 131 9.26 -8.63 -9.06
C GLU A 131 8.46 -7.32 -9.16
N ARG A 132 7.46 -7.11 -8.30
CA ARG A 132 6.60 -5.91 -8.27
C ARG A 132 7.31 -4.70 -7.63
N GLY A 133 8.05 -4.93 -6.54
CA GLY A 133 8.69 -3.89 -5.72
C GLY A 133 9.57 -2.91 -6.51
N PRO A 134 10.51 -3.38 -7.36
CA PRO A 134 11.35 -2.50 -8.17
C PRO A 134 10.56 -1.61 -9.13
N LYS A 135 9.44 -2.10 -9.68
CA LYS A 135 8.57 -1.31 -10.57
C LYS A 135 7.88 -0.20 -9.81
N ILE A 136 7.35 -0.49 -8.62
CA ILE A 136 6.78 0.53 -7.72
C ILE A 136 7.85 1.54 -7.32
N ALA A 137 9.06 1.10 -6.96
CA ALA A 137 10.16 1.98 -6.61
C ALA A 137 10.52 2.95 -7.76
N ALA A 138 10.53 2.46 -9.01
CA ALA A 138 10.75 3.31 -10.19
C ALA A 138 9.65 4.38 -10.36
N GLU A 139 8.38 4.05 -10.10
CA GLU A 139 7.29 5.03 -10.11
C GLU A 139 7.47 6.10 -9.01
N LEU A 140 7.85 5.70 -7.79
CA LEU A 140 8.12 6.62 -6.69
C LEU A 140 9.29 7.57 -7.01
N GLN A 141 10.35 7.04 -7.63
CA GLN A 141 11.48 7.84 -8.11
C GLN A 141 11.06 8.82 -9.21
N ARG A 142 10.23 8.37 -10.17
CA ARG A 142 9.69 9.23 -11.24
C ARG A 142 8.84 10.36 -10.67
N MET A 143 8.05 10.08 -9.64
CA MET A 143 7.25 11.07 -8.90
C MET A 143 8.07 11.93 -7.93
N ARG A 144 9.40 11.71 -7.82
CA ARG A 144 10.31 12.45 -6.93
C ARG A 144 9.85 12.42 -5.47
N VAL A 145 9.41 11.26 -5.02
CA VAL A 145 8.90 11.02 -3.67
C VAL A 145 10.07 10.95 -2.68
N ASP A 146 9.93 11.63 -1.55
CA ASP A 146 10.91 11.58 -0.46
C ASP A 146 10.56 10.51 0.59
N ALA A 147 9.28 10.23 0.78
CA ALA A 147 8.77 9.26 1.75
C ALA A 147 7.46 8.63 1.29
N ALA A 148 7.17 7.42 1.76
CA ALA A 148 5.94 6.70 1.46
C ALA A 148 5.20 6.36 2.75
N LEU A 149 3.89 6.64 2.79
CA LEU A 149 2.98 6.04 3.76
C LEU A 149 2.49 4.71 3.19
N CYS A 150 2.91 3.61 3.84
CA CYS A 150 2.44 2.26 3.51
C CYS A 150 1.24 1.92 4.39
N VAL A 151 0.10 1.62 3.75
CA VAL A 151 -1.14 1.19 4.40
C VAL A 151 -1.35 -0.29 4.09
N PRO A 152 -0.89 -1.19 4.97
CA PRO A 152 -1.14 -2.62 4.83
C PRO A 152 -2.57 -2.96 5.28
N VAL A 153 -3.21 -3.83 4.51
CA VAL A 153 -4.57 -4.36 4.70
C VAL A 153 -4.52 -5.87 4.46
#